data_AF-A0A933HPE4-F1
#
_entry.id   AF-A0A933HPE4-F1
#
_cell.length_a   1.000
_cell.length_b   1.000
_cell.length_c   1.000
_cell.angle_alpha   90.00
_cell.angle_beta   90.00
_cell.angle_gamma   90.00
#
_symmetry.space_group_name_H-M   'P 1'
#
loop_
_entity.id
_entity.type
_entity.pdbx_description
1 polymer ?
#
loop_
_entity_poly.entity_id
_entity_poly.type
_entity_poly.pdbx_seq_one_letter_code
_entity_poly.pdbx_strand_id
1 'polypeptide(L)'
;MTARQRTIILDAVDEQLAHQPTVETKNRKPMRPNPLAPWELRIGNLRVYYDVEQDPEPLVYIRAVGVKERNRVRIGNEVFDL
;
A
#
# COMPACT_ATOMS: atom_id res chain seq x y z
N MET A 1 12.48 -5.26 6.27
CA MET A 1 11.53 -6.11 5.52
C MET A 1 12.17 -7.47 5.33
N THR A 2 11.50 -8.55 5.74
CA THR A 2 12.01 -9.92 5.59
C THR A 2 11.55 -10.54 4.27
N ALA A 3 12.17 -11.66 3.86
CA ALA A 3 11.73 -12.41 2.67
C ALA A 3 10.26 -12.84 2.77
N ARG A 4 9.84 -13.34 3.95
CA ARG A 4 8.44 -13.72 4.21
C ARG A 4 7.46 -12.55 4.04
N GLN A 5 7.84 -11.35 4.51
CA GLN A 5 6.99 -10.17 4.35
C GLN A 5 6.84 -9.78 2.87
N ARG A 6 7.89 -9.96 2.05
CA ARG A 6 7.82 -9.71 0.60
C ARG A 6 6.81 -10.63 -0.07
N THR A 7 6.86 -11.93 0.21
CA THR A 7 5.89 -12.90 -0.32
C THR A 7 4.46 -12.51 0.05
N ILE A 8 4.20 -12.23 1.34
CA ILE A 8 2.87 -11.82 1.82
C ILE A 8 2.37 -10.56 1.09
N ILE A 9 3.25 -9.61 0.81
CA ILE A 9 2.87 -8.39 0.08
C ILE A 9 2.54 -8.68 -1.37
N LEU A 10 3.35 -9.47 -2.06
CA LEU A 10 3.10 -9.81 -3.46
C LEU A 10 1.75 -10.52 -3.60
N ASP A 11 1.52 -11.56 -2.80
CA ASP A 11 0.26 -12.33 -2.81
C ASP A 11 -0.95 -11.42 -2.54
N ALA A 12 -0.85 -10.54 -1.54
CA ALA A 12 -1.94 -9.65 -1.17
C ALA A 12 -2.17 -8.51 -2.17
N VAL A 13 -1.12 -8.02 -2.83
CA VAL A 13 -1.26 -7.01 -3.89
C VAL A 13 -2.00 -7.60 -5.08
N ASP A 14 -1.62 -8.81 -5.52
CA ASP A 14 -2.28 -9.49 -6.63
C ASP A 14 -3.75 -9.79 -6.28
N GLU A 15 -4.03 -10.30 -5.09
CA GLU A 15 -5.39 -10.60 -4.64
C GLU A 15 -6.26 -9.35 -4.51
N GLN A 16 -5.75 -8.29 -3.88
CA GLN A 16 -6.57 -7.15 -3.46
C GLN A 16 -6.66 -6.02 -4.48
N LEU A 17 -5.69 -5.89 -5.40
CA LEU A 17 -5.59 -4.75 -6.32
C LEU A 17 -5.90 -5.11 -7.79
N ALA A 18 -6.01 -6.39 -8.15
CA ALA A 18 -6.18 -6.80 -9.54
C ALA A 18 -7.50 -6.36 -10.22
N HIS A 19 -8.58 -6.12 -9.46
CA HIS A 19 -9.91 -5.88 -10.04
C HIS A 19 -10.49 -4.51 -9.69
N GLN A 20 -10.60 -4.17 -8.40
CA GLN A 20 -11.23 -2.94 -7.93
C GLN A 20 -10.31 -2.20 -6.92
N PRO A 21 -9.13 -1.74 -7.36
CA PRO A 21 -8.13 -1.12 -6.47
C PRO A 21 -8.59 0.22 -5.90
N THR A 22 -9.56 0.90 -6.53
CA THR A 22 -10.11 2.19 -6.11
C THR A 22 -11.40 2.07 -5.29
N VAL A 23 -11.82 0.84 -4.95
CA VAL A 23 -12.98 0.61 -4.08
C VAL A 23 -12.52 0.45 -2.64
N GLU A 24 -12.98 1.35 -1.79
CA GLU A 24 -12.68 1.35 -0.35
C GLU A 24 -13.16 0.05 0.30
N THR A 25 -12.32 -0.53 1.15
CA THR A 25 -12.67 -1.67 2.00
C THR A 25 -12.16 -1.45 3.42
N LYS A 26 -12.23 -2.48 4.26
CA LYS A 26 -11.55 -2.46 5.55
C LYS A 26 -10.03 -2.27 5.42
N ASN A 27 -9.43 -2.84 4.37
CA ASN A 27 -7.98 -2.89 4.20
C ASN A 27 -7.46 -1.90 3.15
N ARG A 28 -8.27 -1.47 2.17
CA ARG A 28 -7.93 -0.40 1.21
C ARG A 28 -8.55 0.90 1.66
N LYS A 29 -7.74 1.90 1.97
CA LYS A 29 -8.18 3.20 2.48
C LYS A 29 -7.70 4.34 1.58
N PRO A 30 -8.60 5.23 1.13
CA PRO A 30 -8.18 6.46 0.50
C PRO A 30 -7.46 7.33 1.54
N MET A 31 -6.40 7.97 1.13
CA MET A 31 -5.61 8.88 1.95
C MET A 31 -5.98 10.33 1.61
N ARG A 32 -5.73 11.23 2.56
CA ARG A 32 -5.74 12.67 2.27
C ARG A 32 -4.65 12.98 1.23
N PRO A 33 -4.81 14.02 0.40
CA PRO A 33 -3.76 14.43 -0.54
C PRO A 33 -2.40 14.53 0.15
N ASN A 34 -1.43 13.74 -0.32
CA ASN A 34 -0.09 13.63 0.24
C ASN A 34 0.89 13.26 -0.89
N PRO A 35 2.19 13.54 -0.72
CA PRO A 35 3.19 13.30 -1.78
C PRO A 35 3.52 11.83 -2.01
N LEU A 36 3.08 10.91 -1.14
CA LEU A 36 3.44 9.49 -1.22
C LEU A 36 2.51 8.73 -2.16
N ALA A 37 1.21 8.70 -1.85
CA ALA A 37 0.20 8.02 -2.66
C ALA A 37 -1.23 8.37 -2.21
N PRO A 38 -2.23 8.31 -3.11
CA PRO A 38 -3.62 8.54 -2.75
C PRO A 38 -4.27 7.35 -2.01
N TRP A 39 -3.69 6.14 -2.04
CA TRP A 39 -4.26 4.96 -1.39
C TRP A 39 -3.27 4.22 -0.49
N GLU A 40 -3.81 3.62 0.58
CA GLU A 40 -3.10 2.71 1.48
C GLU A 40 -3.81 1.35 1.52
N LEU A 41 -3.06 0.27 1.24
CA LEU A 41 -3.46 -1.11 1.51
C LEU A 41 -2.81 -1.59 2.81
N ARG A 42 -3.62 -2.15 3.71
CA ARG A 42 -3.24 -2.62 5.04
C ARG A 42 -3.20 -4.15 5.08
N ILE A 43 -2.03 -4.72 5.35
CA ILE A 43 -1.83 -6.18 5.46
C ILE A 43 -1.17 -6.47 6.80
N GLY A 44 -1.97 -6.69 7.84
CA GLY A 44 -1.45 -6.82 9.21
C GLY A 44 -0.67 -5.56 9.64
N ASN A 45 0.64 -5.71 9.90
CA ASN A 45 1.55 -4.60 10.18
C ASN A 45 2.22 -4.02 8.93
N LEU A 46 1.96 -4.54 7.74
CA LEU A 46 2.51 -4.02 6.49
C LEU A 46 1.57 -2.96 5.91
N ARG A 47 2.15 -1.94 5.27
CA ARG A 47 1.45 -0.87 4.56
C ARG A 47 1.99 -0.79 3.15
N VAL A 48 1.09 -0.79 2.18
CA VAL A 48 1.42 -0.64 0.77
C VAL A 48 0.74 0.62 0.29
N TYR A 49 1.53 1.58 -0.19
CA TYR A 49 1.05 2.86 -0.69
C TYR A 49 1.03 2.81 -2.20
N TYR A 50 -0.13 3.05 -2.79
CA TYR A 50 -0.32 2.87 -4.22
C TYR A 50 -1.18 3.95 -4.86
N ASP A 51 -1.00 4.07 -6.16
CA ASP A 51 -1.72 4.98 -7.03
C ASP A 51 -2.33 4.18 -8.19
N VAL A 52 -3.39 4.69 -8.79
CA VAL A 52 -4.10 4.01 -9.89
C VAL A 52 -4.26 4.98 -11.05
N GLU A 53 -3.68 4.63 -12.18
CA GLU A 53 -3.89 5.30 -13.46
C GLU A 53 -4.92 4.50 -14.24
N GLN A 54 -6.04 5.12 -14.64
CA GLN A 54 -7.15 4.41 -15.26
C GLN A 54 -7.07 4.36 -16.79
N ASP A 55 -6.29 5.25 -17.41
CA ASP A 55 -6.22 5.42 -18.85
C ASP A 55 -4.78 5.31 -19.35
N PRO A 56 -4.52 4.60 -20.47
CA PRO A 56 -5.46 3.87 -21.32
C PRO A 56 -5.86 2.48 -20.80
N GLU A 57 -5.10 1.90 -19.87
CA GLU A 57 -5.40 0.64 -19.19
C GLU A 57 -5.22 0.83 -17.68
N PRO A 58 -6.04 0.19 -16.83
CA PRO A 58 -5.90 0.29 -15.38
C PRO A 58 -4.54 -0.22 -14.90
N LEU A 59 -3.69 0.70 -14.45
CA LEU A 59 -2.36 0.42 -13.92
C LEU A 59 -2.29 0.80 -12.44
N VAL A 60 -1.78 -0.11 -11.63
CA VAL A 60 -1.55 0.11 -10.21
C VAL A 60 -0.06 0.32 -9.96
N TYR A 61 0.31 1.51 -9.49
CA TYR A 61 1.68 1.85 -9.14
C TYR A 61 1.90 1.72 -7.65
N ILE A 62 2.76 0.79 -7.24
CA ILE A 62 3.21 0.68 -5.85
C ILE A 62 4.28 1.75 -5.61
N ARG A 63 3.92 2.80 -4.88
CA ARG A 63 4.81 3.95 -4.59
C ARG A 63 5.76 3.65 -3.43
N ALA A 64 5.27 2.96 -2.41
CA ALA A 64 6.07 2.60 -1.25
C ALA A 64 5.51 1.40 -0.49
N VAL A 65 6.38 0.74 0.25
CA VAL A 65 6.04 -0.34 1.16
C VAL A 65 6.68 -0.08 2.52
N GLY A 66 5.85 -0.11 3.57
CA GLY A 66 6.27 0.18 4.93
C GLY A 66 5.87 -0.90 5.94
N VAL A 67 6.57 -0.91 7.07
CA VAL A 67 6.22 -1.72 8.24
C VAL A 67 5.76 -0.78 9.36
N LYS A 68 4.53 -0.95 9.81
CA LYS A 68 3.95 -0.22 10.93
C LYS A 68 4.44 -0.81 12.25
N GLU A 69 4.98 0.07 13.09
CA GLU A 69 5.43 -0.23 14.45
C GLU A 69 4.78 0.81 15.38
N ARG A 70 3.76 0.38 16.15
CA ARG A 70 2.93 1.26 16.98
C ARG A 70 2.30 2.39 16.16
N ASN A 71 2.70 3.65 16.40
CA ASN A 71 2.18 4.84 15.71
C ASN A 71 3.12 5.35 14.62
N ARG A 72 4.10 4.53 14.21
CA ARG A 72 5.07 4.86 13.16
C ARG A 72 5.01 3.87 12.01
N VAL A 73 5.38 4.31 10.82
CA VAL A 73 5.62 3.46 9.66
C VAL A 73 7.06 3.67 9.18
N ARG A 74 7.79 2.57 9.02
CA ARG A 74 9.13 2.59 8.46
C ARG A 74 9.12 2.19 6.99
N ILE A 75 9.56 3.09 6.11
CA ILE A 75 9.67 2.89 4.66
C ILE A 75 11.16 3.01 4.31
N GLY A 76 11.76 1.92 3.82
CA GLY A 76 13.21 1.86 3.64
C GLY A 76 13.96 2.17 4.94
N ASN A 77 14.75 3.25 4.93
CA ASN A 77 15.52 3.76 6.07
C ASN A 77 14.84 4.94 6.79
N GLU A 78 13.68 5.40 6.30
CA GLU A 78 12.96 6.54 6.85
C GLU A 78 11.80 6.07 7.74
N VAL A 79 11.47 6.87 8.76
CA VAL A 79 10.37 6.62 9.70
C VAL A 79 9.42 7.79 9.68
N PHE A 80 8.14 7.49 9.53
CA PHE A 80 7.04 8.45 9.47
C PHE A 80 6.09 8.22 10.64
N ASP A 81 5.58 9.29 11.25
CA ASP A 81 4.51 9.22 12.25
C ASP A 81 3.14 9.20 11.55
N LEU A 82 2.19 8.44 12.10
CA LEU A 82 0.81 8.26 11.59
C LEU A 82 -0.20 9.20 12.23
#